data_AF-A0A1F5FZ68-F1
#
_entry.id   AF-A0A1F5FZ68-F1
#
_cell.length_a   1.000
_cell.length_b   1.000
_cell.length_c   1.000
_cell.angle_alpha   90.00
_cell.angle_beta   90.00
_cell.angle_gamma   90.00
#
_symmetry.space_group_name_H-M   'P 1'
#
loop_
_entity.id
_entity.type
_entity.pdbx_description
1 polymer ?
#
loop_
_entity_poly.entity_id
_entity_poly.type
_entity_poly.pdbx_seq_one_letter_code
_entity_poly.pdbx_strand_id
1 'polypeptide(L)'
;MLERGRHRLYRRETQLFAERHLPILQAWVDGYKTVDEMASVIGKNTETVRKLRTEITSVLTEGIGKDPIAKAVTFALIHLTESLNFEVIDAIRPKRQFTEREIAVIPLIVEGFNNGQIADALSLTRWEVRRSKNAILENLGVDSIYTVIAWGFRSVMRRRES
;
A
#
# COMPACT_ATOMS: atom_id res chain seq x y z
N MET A 1 27.06 4.11 -25.08
CA MET A 1 26.06 5.16 -25.40
C MET A 1 24.61 4.63 -25.52
N LEU A 2 24.41 3.33 -25.79
CA LEU A 2 23.09 2.67 -25.93
C LEU A 2 22.34 2.35 -24.61
N GLU A 3 23.02 2.30 -23.46
CA GLU A 3 22.38 2.02 -22.16
C GLU A 3 21.65 3.24 -21.57
N ARG A 4 22.17 4.45 -21.79
CA ARG A 4 21.56 5.70 -21.29
C ARG A 4 20.25 6.05 -22.00
N GLY A 5 20.00 5.52 -23.19
CA GLY A 5 18.75 5.70 -23.94
C GLY A 5 17.65 4.75 -23.44
N ARG A 6 17.97 3.47 -23.24
CA ARG A 6 17.04 2.47 -22.69
C ARG A 6 16.59 2.80 -21.28
N HIS A 7 17.50 3.26 -20.41
CA HIS A 7 17.14 3.69 -19.06
C HIS A 7 16.18 4.89 -19.03
N ARG A 8 16.32 5.84 -19.98
CA ARG A 8 15.42 7.00 -20.08
C ARG A 8 14.04 6.64 -20.63
N LEU A 9 13.98 5.74 -21.61
CA LEU A 9 12.73 5.21 -22.15
C LEU A 9 11.96 4.40 -21.11
N TYR A 10 12.64 3.47 -20.42
CA TYR A 10 12.06 2.70 -19.33
C TYR A 10 11.50 3.59 -18.22
N ARG A 11 12.27 4.60 -17.78
CA ARG A 11 11.83 5.57 -16.78
C ARG A 11 10.57 6.34 -17.22
N ARG A 12 10.49 6.72 -18.50
CA ARG A 12 9.35 7.47 -19.05
C ARG A 12 8.10 6.59 -19.18
N GLU A 13 8.25 5.34 -19.59
CA GLU A 13 7.14 4.38 -19.65
C GLU A 13 6.61 4.02 -18.26
N THR A 14 7.51 3.79 -17.29
CA THR A 14 7.11 3.57 -15.88
C THR A 14 6.41 4.79 -15.30
N GLN A 15 6.86 6.00 -15.64
CA GLN A 15 6.24 7.24 -15.17
C GLN A 15 4.85 7.47 -15.80
N LEU A 16 4.70 7.27 -17.11
CA LEU A 16 3.39 7.36 -17.78
C LEU A 16 2.42 6.29 -17.28
N PHE A 17 2.92 5.08 -17.02
CA PHE A 17 2.14 4.04 -16.38
C PHE A 17 1.70 4.49 -14.98
N ALA A 18 2.60 4.99 -14.16
CA ALA A 18 2.30 5.47 -12.81
C ALA A 18 1.27 6.61 -12.81
N GLU A 19 1.44 7.63 -13.65
CA GLU A 19 0.53 8.78 -13.74
C GLU A 19 -0.88 8.37 -14.17
N ARG A 20 -1.00 7.47 -15.17
CA ARG A 20 -2.30 6.93 -15.61
C ARG A 20 -3.02 6.17 -14.50
N HIS A 21 -2.28 5.51 -13.64
CA HIS A 21 -2.80 4.66 -12.56
C HIS A 21 -2.86 5.37 -11.20
N LEU A 22 -2.35 6.61 -11.10
CA LEU A 22 -2.28 7.37 -9.86
C LEU A 22 -3.62 7.45 -9.12
N PRO A 23 -4.78 7.67 -9.77
CA PRO A 23 -6.06 7.70 -9.06
C PRO A 23 -6.41 6.37 -8.37
N ILE A 24 -6.03 5.24 -8.96
CA ILE A 24 -6.28 3.91 -8.37
C ILE A 24 -5.30 3.67 -7.21
N LEU A 25 -4.03 4.04 -7.40
CA LEU A 25 -3.01 3.93 -6.36
C LEU A 25 -3.36 4.81 -5.15
N GLN A 26 -3.79 6.05 -5.39
CA GLN A 26 -4.29 6.97 -4.36
C GLN A 26 -5.51 6.37 -3.65
N ALA A 27 -6.48 5.83 -4.40
CA ALA A 27 -7.66 5.25 -3.78
C ALA A 27 -7.33 4.05 -2.88
N TRP A 28 -6.35 3.21 -3.24
CA TRP A 28 -5.88 2.15 -2.34
C TRP A 28 -5.16 2.68 -1.11
N VAL A 29 -4.35 3.74 -1.26
CA VAL A 29 -3.69 4.44 -0.14
C VAL A 29 -4.76 4.93 0.85
N ASP A 30 -5.80 5.61 0.35
CA ASP A 30 -6.90 6.15 1.15
C ASP A 30 -7.81 5.07 1.76
N GLY A 31 -7.66 3.82 1.33
CA GLY A 31 -8.32 2.66 1.93
C GLY A 31 -9.52 2.12 1.17
N TYR A 32 -9.87 2.68 0.02
CA TYR A 32 -10.94 2.15 -0.83
C TYR A 32 -10.55 0.79 -1.40
N LYS A 33 -11.42 -0.21 -1.31
CA LYS A 33 -11.09 -1.61 -1.66
C LYS A 33 -11.87 -2.12 -2.85
N THR A 34 -13.15 -1.77 -2.90
CA THR A 34 -14.07 -2.27 -3.90
C THR A 34 -13.98 -1.44 -5.17
N VAL A 35 -14.37 -2.03 -6.29
CA VAL A 35 -14.43 -1.30 -7.57
C VAL A 35 -15.44 -0.16 -7.49
N ASP A 36 -16.53 -0.35 -6.73
CA ASP A 36 -17.62 0.62 -6.64
C ASP A 36 -17.24 1.83 -5.78
N GLU A 37 -16.62 1.62 -4.62
CA GLU A 37 -16.05 2.70 -3.79
C GLU A 37 -15.07 3.54 -4.62
N MET A 38 -14.14 2.88 -5.31
CA MET A 38 -13.15 3.54 -6.15
C MET A 38 -13.78 4.31 -7.32
N ALA A 39 -14.77 3.71 -8.00
CA ALA A 39 -15.49 4.35 -9.08
C ALA A 39 -16.17 5.64 -8.62
N SER A 40 -16.79 5.60 -7.43
CA SER A 40 -17.45 6.74 -6.82
C SER A 40 -16.45 7.88 -6.53
N VAL A 41 -15.33 7.59 -5.87
CA VAL A 41 -14.38 8.65 -5.45
C VAL A 41 -13.50 9.16 -6.60
N ILE A 42 -13.20 8.32 -7.59
CA ILE A 42 -12.40 8.72 -8.77
C ILE A 42 -13.27 9.41 -9.83
N GLY A 43 -14.61 9.32 -9.73
CA GLY A 43 -15.52 9.86 -10.73
C GLY A 43 -15.44 9.12 -12.07
N LYS A 44 -15.27 7.80 -12.04
CA LYS A 44 -15.19 6.93 -13.23
C LYS A 44 -16.20 5.79 -13.13
N ASN A 45 -16.55 5.19 -14.26
CA ASN A 45 -17.36 3.97 -14.24
C ASN A 45 -16.57 2.76 -13.71
N THR A 46 -17.30 1.76 -13.23
CA THR A 46 -16.74 0.55 -12.59
C THR A 46 -15.91 -0.29 -13.55
N GLU A 47 -16.24 -0.32 -14.84
CA GLU A 47 -15.48 -1.04 -15.86
C GLU A 47 -14.08 -0.44 -16.08
N THR A 48 -14.00 0.89 -16.15
CA THR A 48 -12.73 1.62 -16.28
C THR A 48 -11.85 1.38 -15.06
N VAL A 49 -12.43 1.46 -13.86
CA VAL A 49 -11.71 1.16 -12.61
C VAL A 49 -11.22 -0.28 -12.59
N ARG A 50 -12.07 -1.25 -12.97
CA ARG A 50 -11.70 -2.66 -13.04
C ARG A 50 -10.52 -2.87 -14.00
N LYS A 51 -10.56 -2.26 -15.18
CA LYS A 51 -9.47 -2.34 -16.18
C LYS A 51 -8.15 -1.80 -15.61
N LEU A 52 -8.16 -0.60 -15.04
CA LEU A 52 -6.95 0.01 -14.46
C LEU A 52 -6.39 -0.80 -13.29
N ARG A 53 -7.25 -1.36 -12.43
CA ARG A 53 -6.80 -2.26 -11.35
C ARG A 53 -6.12 -3.50 -11.91
N THR A 54 -6.71 -4.14 -12.92
CA THR A 54 -6.13 -5.33 -13.55
C THR A 54 -4.77 -5.01 -14.16
N GLU A 55 -4.64 -3.89 -14.89
CA GLU A 55 -3.37 -3.44 -15.47
C GLU A 55 -2.27 -3.31 -14.41
N ILE A 56 -2.56 -2.71 -13.25
CA ILE A 56 -1.60 -2.60 -12.14
C ILE A 56 -1.24 -3.98 -11.57
N THR A 57 -2.24 -4.79 -11.24
CA THR A 57 -2.00 -6.07 -10.58
C THR A 57 -1.33 -7.11 -11.48
N SER A 58 -1.47 -7.00 -12.81
CA SER A 58 -0.81 -7.90 -13.76
C SER A 58 0.69 -7.67 -13.88
N VAL A 59 1.15 -6.42 -13.70
CA VAL A 59 2.58 -6.08 -13.79
C VAL A 59 3.29 -6.20 -12.46
N LEU A 60 2.58 -6.13 -11.33
CA LEU A 60 3.12 -6.25 -9.98
C LEU A 60 3.05 -7.68 -9.42
N THR A 61 3.21 -8.67 -10.30
CA THR A 61 3.20 -10.08 -9.93
C THR A 61 4.54 -10.53 -9.33
N GLU A 62 5.67 -9.94 -9.74
CA GLU A 62 7.03 -10.29 -9.29
C GLU A 62 7.43 -9.54 -7.99
N GLY A 63 8.36 -10.09 -7.19
CA GLY A 63 8.81 -9.51 -5.90
C GLY A 63 8.26 -10.17 -4.61
N ILE A 64 8.71 -9.71 -3.44
CA ILE A 64 8.33 -10.26 -2.10
C ILE A 64 6.87 -9.93 -1.77
N GLY A 65 6.12 -10.93 -1.30
CA GLY A 65 4.68 -10.82 -0.98
C GLY A 65 3.79 -11.45 -2.05
N LYS A 66 2.65 -12.04 -1.65
CA LYS A 66 1.69 -12.66 -2.58
C LYS A 66 0.52 -11.75 -2.97
N ASP A 67 0.38 -10.59 -2.34
CA ASP A 67 -0.72 -9.65 -2.56
C ASP A 67 -0.28 -8.55 -3.57
N PRO A 68 -0.77 -8.59 -4.82
CA PRO A 68 -0.38 -7.62 -5.84
C PRO A 68 -0.81 -6.18 -5.50
N ILE A 69 -1.87 -6.01 -4.70
CA ILE A 69 -2.34 -4.67 -4.31
C ILE A 69 -1.43 -4.11 -3.22
N ALA A 70 -1.04 -4.91 -2.22
CA ALA A 70 -0.07 -4.48 -1.23
C ALA A 70 1.24 -4.02 -1.90
N LYS A 71 1.71 -4.78 -2.90
CA LYS A 71 2.85 -4.39 -3.73
C LYS A 71 2.63 -3.07 -4.47
N ALA A 72 1.45 -2.86 -5.04
CA ALA A 72 1.09 -1.61 -5.72
C ALA A 72 1.15 -0.40 -4.81
N VAL A 73 0.61 -0.55 -3.60
CA VAL A 73 0.62 0.49 -2.58
C VAL A 73 2.05 0.79 -2.15
N THR A 74 2.84 -0.23 -1.81
CA THR A 74 4.26 -0.05 -1.45
C THR A 74 5.07 0.59 -2.60
N PHE A 75 4.86 0.16 -3.84
CA PHE A 75 5.48 0.77 -5.02
C PHE A 75 5.14 2.26 -5.13
N ALA A 76 3.86 2.62 -5.00
CA ALA A 76 3.41 4.01 -5.06
C ALA A 76 4.05 4.85 -3.94
N LEU A 77 4.09 4.30 -2.71
CA LEU A 77 4.68 4.99 -1.57
C LEU A 77 6.18 5.24 -1.73
N ILE A 78 6.92 4.33 -2.37
CA ILE A 78 8.36 4.46 -2.60
C ILE A 78 8.69 5.37 -3.80
N HIS A 79 7.92 5.25 -4.89
CA HIS A 79 8.29 5.85 -6.17
C HIS A 79 7.47 7.08 -6.56
N LEU A 80 6.30 7.26 -5.96
CA LEU A 80 5.33 8.30 -6.32
C LEU A 80 4.95 9.17 -5.11
N THR A 81 5.78 9.20 -4.07
CA THR A 81 5.49 9.91 -2.82
C THR A 81 5.11 11.37 -3.06
N GLU A 82 5.79 12.06 -3.99
CA GLU A 82 5.55 13.47 -4.32
C GLU A 82 4.21 13.70 -5.05
N SER A 83 3.63 12.66 -5.65
CA SER A 83 2.35 12.70 -6.37
C SER A 83 1.17 12.26 -5.50
N LEU A 84 1.42 11.62 -4.36
CA LEU A 84 0.38 11.09 -3.48
C LEU A 84 -0.10 12.18 -2.50
N ASN A 85 -1.41 12.24 -2.28
CA ASN A 85 -1.99 13.01 -1.20
C ASN A 85 -2.01 12.13 0.07
N PHE A 86 -1.46 12.65 1.17
CA PHE A 86 -1.43 11.97 2.47
C PHE A 86 -2.38 12.55 3.51
N GLU A 87 -3.26 13.51 3.17
CA GLU A 87 -4.18 14.15 4.13
C GLU A 87 -5.02 13.14 4.93
N VAL A 88 -5.61 12.15 4.24
CA VAL A 88 -6.37 11.06 4.89
C VAL A 88 -5.47 10.28 5.84
N ILE A 89 -4.25 9.97 5.42
CA ILE A 89 -3.28 9.20 6.22
C ILE A 89 -2.79 10.00 7.42
N ASP A 90 -2.48 11.27 7.21
CA ASP A 90 -1.97 12.20 8.22
C ASP A 90 -3.05 12.61 9.23
N ALA A 91 -4.32 12.33 8.97
CA ALA A 91 -5.41 12.46 9.93
C ALA A 91 -5.55 11.25 10.87
N ILE A 92 -4.99 10.08 10.52
CA ILE A 92 -5.14 8.85 11.31
C ILE A 92 -4.35 8.95 12.62
N ARG A 93 -5.02 8.68 13.75
CA ARG A 93 -4.41 8.64 15.08
C ARG A 93 -4.75 7.30 15.76
N PRO A 94 -3.76 6.59 16.32
CA PRO A 94 -4.03 5.39 17.12
C PRO A 94 -4.93 5.75 18.32
N LYS A 95 -5.99 4.96 18.55
CA LYS A 95 -6.90 5.12 19.70
C LYS A 95 -6.24 4.74 21.02
N ARG A 96 -5.21 3.88 20.97
CA ARG A 96 -4.36 3.48 22.08
C ARG A 96 -2.92 3.24 21.62
N GLN A 97 -2.02 3.09 22.60
CA GLN A 97 -0.68 2.58 22.34
C GLN A 97 -0.72 1.17 21.75
N PHE A 98 0.19 0.89 20.82
CA PHE A 98 0.36 -0.45 20.26
C PHE A 98 1.05 -1.36 21.27
N THR A 99 0.62 -2.61 21.30
CA THR A 99 1.29 -3.67 22.06
C THR A 99 2.61 -4.04 21.40
N GLU A 100 3.52 -4.67 22.14
CA GLU A 100 4.81 -5.16 21.59
C GLU A 100 4.62 -6.03 20.35
N ARG A 101 3.60 -6.90 20.35
CA ARG A 101 3.28 -7.74 19.20
C ARG A 101 2.85 -6.93 18.00
N GLU A 102 2.00 -5.92 18.18
CA GLU A 102 1.56 -5.06 17.08
C GLU A 102 2.71 -4.21 16.55
N ILE A 103 3.58 -3.71 17.43
CA ILE A 103 4.81 -3.00 17.06
C ILE A 103 5.71 -3.89 16.19
N ALA A 104 5.83 -5.17 16.50
CA ALA A 104 6.60 -6.12 15.69
C ALA A 104 5.93 -6.46 14.35
N VAL A 105 4.59 -6.49 14.30
CA VAL A 105 3.82 -6.85 13.09
C VAL A 105 3.75 -5.69 12.09
N ILE A 106 3.63 -4.44 12.54
CA ILE A 106 3.46 -3.27 11.67
C ILE A 106 4.56 -3.14 10.59
N PRO A 107 5.86 -3.20 10.92
CA PRO A 107 6.92 -3.09 9.91
C PRO A 107 6.79 -4.15 8.80
N LEU A 108 6.48 -5.39 9.16
CA LEU A 108 6.31 -6.48 8.19
C LEU A 108 5.07 -6.28 7.30
N ILE A 109 4.02 -5.64 7.83
CA ILE A 109 2.88 -5.21 7.00
C ILE A 109 3.35 -4.18 5.96
N VAL A 110 4.09 -3.17 6.40
CA VAL A 110 4.59 -2.09 5.53
C VAL A 110 5.50 -2.63 4.42
N GLU A 111 6.29 -3.67 4.71
CA GLU A 111 7.11 -4.40 3.74
C GLU A 111 6.29 -5.30 2.79
N GLY A 112 4.97 -5.40 2.97
CA GLY A 112 4.07 -6.16 2.10
C GLY A 112 4.03 -7.66 2.41
N PHE A 113 4.46 -8.09 3.60
CA PHE A 113 4.47 -9.51 3.95
C PHE A 113 3.03 -10.04 4.15
N ASN A 114 2.78 -11.21 3.58
CA ASN A 114 1.52 -11.92 3.81
C ASN A 114 1.50 -12.59 5.20
N ASN A 115 0.32 -13.08 5.63
CA ASN A 115 0.16 -13.64 6.97
C ASN A 115 1.08 -14.84 7.26
N GLY A 116 1.42 -15.64 6.24
CA GLY A 116 2.37 -16.75 6.38
C GLY A 116 3.79 -16.24 6.59
N GLN A 117 4.24 -15.29 5.77
CA GLN A 117 5.58 -14.71 5.92
C GLN A 117 5.78 -14.01 7.27
N ILE A 118 4.77 -13.28 7.75
CA ILE A 118 4.81 -12.66 9.08
C ILE A 118 4.82 -13.72 10.18
N ALA A 119 4.02 -14.78 10.03
CA ALA A 119 3.97 -15.88 10.98
C ALA A 119 5.34 -16.55 11.10
N ASP A 120 5.96 -16.86 9.97
CA ASP A 120 7.30 -17.45 9.93
C ASP A 120 8.35 -16.49 10.54
N ALA A 121 8.31 -15.20 10.20
CA ALA A 121 9.26 -14.20 10.70
C ALA A 121 9.19 -13.96 12.21
N LEU A 122 7.99 -14.06 12.80
CA LEU A 122 7.76 -13.79 14.22
C LEU A 122 7.55 -15.06 15.06
N SER A 123 7.71 -16.26 14.47
CA SER A 123 7.40 -17.54 15.12
C SER A 123 5.98 -17.59 15.70
N LEU A 124 5.00 -17.08 14.95
CA LEU A 124 3.58 -17.05 15.30
C LEU A 124 2.78 -18.00 14.41
N THR A 125 1.54 -18.28 14.78
CA THR A 125 0.58 -18.89 13.87
C THR A 125 -0.03 -17.85 12.92
N ARG A 126 -0.48 -18.28 11.73
CA ARG A 126 -1.22 -17.41 10.79
C ARG A 126 -2.47 -16.79 11.43
N TRP A 127 -3.10 -17.49 12.36
CA TRP A 127 -4.27 -17.00 13.09
C TRP A 127 -3.91 -15.84 14.03
N GLU A 128 -2.80 -15.96 14.78
CA GLU A 128 -2.32 -14.88 15.65
C GLU A 128 -1.92 -13.64 14.85
N VAL A 129 -1.31 -13.82 13.67
CA VAL A 129 -1.02 -12.71 12.76
C VAL A 129 -2.31 -12.04 12.29
N ARG A 130 -3.32 -12.81 11.89
CA ARG A 130 -4.62 -12.27 11.48
C ARG A 130 -5.28 -11.49 12.61
N ARG A 131 -5.26 -12.03 13.84
CA ARG A 131 -5.78 -11.35 15.03
C ARG A 131 -5.05 -10.04 15.30
N SER A 132 -3.71 -10.04 15.18
CA SER A 132 -2.89 -8.84 15.38
C SER A 132 -3.17 -7.78 14.30
N LYS A 133 -3.29 -8.18 13.03
CA LYS A 133 -3.71 -7.28 11.93
C LYS A 133 -5.07 -6.64 12.20
N ASN A 134 -6.04 -7.42 12.64
CA ASN A 134 -7.37 -6.88 12.98
C ASN A 134 -7.31 -5.88 14.13
N ALA A 135 -6.58 -6.19 15.20
CA ALA A 135 -6.40 -5.28 16.33
C ALA A 135 -5.71 -3.97 15.93
N ILE A 136 -4.76 -4.02 14.99
CA ILE A 136 -4.11 -2.82 14.40
C ILE A 136 -5.12 -1.99 13.62
N LEU A 137 -5.93 -2.61 12.75
CA LEU A 137 -6.99 -1.94 11.98
C LEU A 137 -7.98 -1.23 12.91
N GLU A 138 -8.47 -1.95 13.92
CA GLU A 138 -9.40 -1.42 14.93
C GLU A 138 -8.80 -0.23 15.70
N ASN A 139 -7.53 -0.35 16.11
CA ASN A 139 -6.82 0.70 16.83
C ASN A 139 -6.60 1.95 15.98
N LEU A 140 -6.30 1.78 14.70
CA LEU A 140 -6.16 2.88 13.74
C LEU A 140 -7.52 3.43 13.28
N GLY A 141 -8.62 2.71 13.53
CA GLY A 141 -9.95 3.09 13.05
C GLY A 141 -10.08 3.01 11.54
N VAL A 142 -9.28 2.16 10.89
CA VAL A 142 -9.30 1.95 9.44
C VAL A 142 -9.76 0.55 9.13
N ASP A 143 -10.31 0.35 7.95
CA ASP A 143 -10.82 -0.94 7.54
C ASP A 143 -9.85 -1.67 6.58
N SER A 144 -8.88 -0.95 6.01
CA SER A 144 -7.98 -1.45 4.96
C SER A 144 -6.56 -1.63 5.44
N ILE A 145 -5.98 -2.80 5.14
CA ILE A 145 -4.57 -3.07 5.40
C ILE A 145 -3.66 -2.17 4.55
N TYR A 146 -4.12 -1.73 3.38
CA TYR A 146 -3.38 -0.83 2.49
C TYR A 146 -3.18 0.55 3.13
N THR A 147 -4.20 1.03 3.86
CA THR A 147 -4.10 2.25 4.68
C THR A 147 -3.11 2.06 5.82
N VAL A 148 -3.01 0.88 6.42
CA VAL A 148 -1.99 0.57 7.44
C VAL A 148 -0.58 0.62 6.85
N ILE A 149 -0.38 0.10 5.63
CA ILE A 149 0.89 0.20 4.91
C ILE A 149 1.26 1.67 4.69
N ALA A 150 0.34 2.46 4.14
CA ALA A 150 0.56 3.89 3.90
C ALA A 150 0.83 4.66 5.19
N TRP A 151 0.04 4.44 6.24
CA TRP A 151 0.21 5.05 7.56
C TRP A 151 1.56 4.69 8.20
N GLY A 152 1.94 3.41 8.15
CA GLY A 152 3.22 2.94 8.70
C GLY A 152 4.40 3.54 7.95
N PHE A 153 4.35 3.56 6.62
CA PHE A 153 5.36 4.20 5.77
C PHE A 153 5.49 5.69 6.10
N ARG A 154 4.37 6.42 6.14
CA ARG A 154 4.33 7.86 6.43
C ARG A 154 4.87 8.17 7.84
N SER A 155 4.55 7.34 8.82
CA SER A 155 5.02 7.46 10.20
C SER A 155 6.54 7.29 10.33
N VAL A 156 7.15 6.44 9.50
CA VAL A 156 8.61 6.27 9.45
C VAL A 156 9.28 7.45 8.76
N MET A 157 8.72 7.95 7.63
CA MET A 157 9.26 9.11 6.94
C MET A 157 9.26 10.37 7.81
N ARG A 158 8.16 10.63 8.53
CA ARG A 158 8.06 11.80 9.43
C ARG A 158 9.14 11.82 10.52
N ARG A 159 9.59 10.65 11.00
CA ARG A 159 10.68 10.54 11.98
C ARG A 159 12.07 10.83 11.41
N ARG A 160 12.24 10.78 10.08
CA ARG A 160 13.52 11.12 9.41
C ARG A 160 13.64 12.60 9.10
N GLU A 161 12.52 13.33 9.09
CA GLU A 161 12.43 14.76 8.81
C GLU A 161 12.41 15.62 10.09
N SER A 162 12.30 15.00 11.28
CA SER A 162 12.31 15.64 12.60
C SER A 162 13.65 15.44 13.30
#